data_AF-A0AAU4JD15-F1
#
_entry.id   AF-A0AAU4JD15-F1
#
_cell.length_a   1.000
_cell.length_b   1.000
_cell.length_c   1.000
_cell.angle_alpha   90.00
_cell.angle_beta   90.00
_cell.angle_gamma   90.00
#
_symmetry.space_group_name_H-M   'P 1'
#
loop_
_entity.id
_entity.type
_entity.pdbx_description
1 polymer ?
#
loop_
_entity_poly.entity_id
_entity_poly.type
_entity_poly.pdbx_seq_one_letter_code
_entity_poly.pdbx_strand_id
1 'polypeptide(L)'
;MISSVIPASWRARAAKEYPSDLRAGAGLVRYTLLSTLWHVRETEITDSLVELWIQLVQKISTRAEKKVEGEFNKELKRVRGKEGILLRLAEAAVAKPGGTARKVIYPVVGESTLKALAAETAANEARYRARVRTVLRSSHPNHWRRMLSPPLGALELKCNNTAYRPVMDAIDLLKRYLDQPIA
;
A
#
# COMPACT_ATOMS: atom_id res chain seq x y z
N MET A 1 15.31 -23.88 15.84
CA MET A 1 15.34 -23.35 14.45
C MET A 1 15.97 -24.44 13.58
N ILE A 2 15.16 -25.23 12.89
CA ILE A 2 15.67 -26.26 11.97
C ILE A 2 16.29 -25.52 10.78
N SER A 3 17.54 -25.81 10.44
CA SER A 3 18.28 -25.13 9.36
C SER A 3 17.49 -25.18 8.04
N SER A 4 17.25 -24.02 7.42
CA SER A 4 16.54 -23.89 6.13
C SER A 4 17.26 -24.56 4.95
N VAL A 5 18.53 -24.91 5.14
CA VAL A 5 19.37 -25.57 4.14
C VAL A 5 18.90 -27.00 3.85
N ILE A 6 18.42 -27.73 4.87
CA ILE A 6 18.03 -29.14 4.71
C ILE A 6 16.78 -29.27 3.82
N PRO A 7 15.66 -28.57 4.09
CA PRO A 7 14.48 -28.62 3.21
C PRO A 7 14.77 -28.19 1.78
N ALA A 8 15.61 -27.16 1.58
CA ALA A 8 16.00 -26.70 0.26
C ALA A 8 16.80 -27.76 -0.52
N SER A 9 17.74 -28.43 0.15
CA SER A 9 18.53 -29.52 -0.45
C SER A 9 17.67 -30.71 -0.86
N TRP A 10 16.70 -31.09 -0.02
CA TRP A 10 15.78 -32.20 -0.28
C TRP A 10 14.78 -31.87 -1.38
N ARG A 11 14.27 -30.63 -1.42
CA ARG A 11 13.45 -30.11 -2.53
C ARG A 11 14.23 -30.14 -3.85
N ALA A 12 15.49 -29.72 -3.86
CA ALA A 12 16.33 -29.73 -5.06
C ALA A 12 16.61 -31.15 -5.55
N ARG A 13 16.79 -32.11 -4.64
CA ARG A 13 16.92 -33.53 -4.97
C ARG A 13 15.63 -34.08 -5.57
N ALA A 14 14.50 -33.89 -4.89
CA ALA A 14 13.19 -34.37 -5.33
C ALA A 14 12.80 -33.80 -6.70
N ALA A 15 13.15 -32.55 -6.99
CA ALA A 15 12.85 -31.90 -8.27
C ALA A 15 13.70 -32.40 -9.45
N LYS A 16 14.87 -32.99 -9.19
CA LYS A 16 15.79 -33.53 -10.21
C LYS A 16 15.58 -35.01 -10.49
N GLU A 17 15.01 -35.74 -9.55
CA GLU A 17 14.84 -37.19 -9.62
C GLU A 17 13.68 -37.55 -10.55
N TYR A 18 13.86 -38.57 -11.41
CA TYR A 18 12.79 -38.97 -12.32
C TYR A 18 11.60 -39.57 -11.52
N PRO A 19 10.35 -39.37 -11.96
CA PRO A 19 9.19 -39.96 -11.28
C PRO A 19 9.22 -41.50 -11.18
N SER A 20 9.95 -42.18 -12.08
CA SER A 20 10.22 -43.62 -11.99
C SER A 20 11.12 -43.97 -10.81
N ASP A 21 12.20 -43.20 -10.63
CA ASP A 21 13.25 -43.45 -9.64
C ASP A 21 12.74 -43.13 -8.24
N LEU A 22 12.01 -42.02 -8.11
CA LEU A 22 11.27 -41.68 -6.88
C LEU A 22 10.30 -42.80 -6.48
N ARG A 23 9.61 -43.43 -7.44
CA ARG A 23 8.67 -44.53 -7.18
C ARG A 23 9.40 -45.81 -6.77
N ALA A 24 10.56 -46.10 -7.37
CA ALA A 24 11.37 -47.27 -7.09
C ALA A 24 12.16 -47.17 -5.76
N GLY A 25 12.40 -45.95 -5.26
CA GLY A 25 13.10 -45.71 -4.00
C GLY A 25 12.39 -46.24 -2.75
N ALA A 26 13.15 -46.39 -1.66
CA ALA A 26 12.63 -46.82 -0.37
C ALA A 26 11.51 -45.89 0.12
N GLY A 27 10.43 -46.47 0.66
CA GLY A 27 9.21 -45.73 1.03
C GLY A 27 9.49 -44.51 1.93
N LEU A 28 10.33 -44.66 2.95
CA LEU A 28 10.69 -43.56 3.86
C LEU A 28 11.37 -42.39 3.11
N VAL A 29 12.27 -42.68 2.17
CA VAL A 29 12.97 -41.65 1.38
C VAL A 29 12.01 -40.98 0.41
N ARG A 30 11.15 -41.78 -0.26
CA ARG A 30 10.14 -41.28 -1.18
C ARG A 30 9.16 -40.32 -0.49
N TYR A 31 8.60 -40.71 0.65
CA TYR A 31 7.62 -39.88 1.36
C TYR A 31 8.24 -38.60 1.93
N THR A 32 9.47 -38.67 2.44
CA THR A 32 10.17 -37.48 2.95
C THR A 32 10.52 -36.49 1.84
N LEU A 33 11.00 -36.96 0.69
CA LEU A 33 11.29 -36.09 -0.46
C LEU A 33 10.01 -35.45 -1.04
N LEU A 34 8.94 -36.22 -1.19
CA LEU A 34 7.66 -35.71 -1.70
C LEU A 34 7.00 -34.73 -0.72
N SER A 35 6.97 -35.04 0.57
CA SER A 35 6.39 -34.14 1.58
C SER A 35 7.18 -32.83 1.68
N THR A 36 8.51 -32.90 1.60
CA THR A 36 9.35 -31.71 1.59
C THR A 36 9.15 -30.88 0.32
N LEU A 37 9.07 -31.52 -0.85
CA LEU A 37 8.81 -30.84 -2.11
C LEU A 37 7.44 -30.13 -2.09
N TRP A 38 6.39 -30.82 -1.62
CA TRP A 38 5.05 -30.25 -1.48
C TRP A 38 5.05 -29.06 -0.52
N HIS A 39 5.60 -29.24 0.68
CA HIS A 39 5.60 -28.19 1.69
C HIS A 39 6.33 -26.93 1.21
N VAL A 40 7.54 -27.09 0.64
CA VAL A 40 8.30 -25.94 0.13
C VAL A 40 7.59 -25.29 -1.06
N ARG A 41 6.95 -26.10 -1.92
CA ARG A 41 6.20 -25.54 -3.07
C ARG A 41 4.96 -24.78 -2.63
N GLU A 42 4.25 -25.27 -1.62
CA GLU A 42 3.10 -24.60 -1.02
C GLU A 42 3.51 -23.25 -0.41
N THR A 43 4.63 -23.20 0.33
CA THR A 43 5.13 -21.94 0.89
C THR A 43 5.52 -20.95 -0.20
N GLU A 44 6.20 -21.39 -1.28
CA GLU A 44 6.54 -20.50 -2.39
C GLU A 44 5.32 -19.91 -3.10
N ILE A 45 4.30 -20.73 -3.33
CA ILE A 45 3.05 -20.29 -3.95
C ILE A 45 2.34 -19.29 -3.05
N THR A 46 2.31 -19.58 -1.74
CA THR A 46 1.72 -18.69 -0.73
C THR A 46 2.44 -17.36 -0.68
N ASP A 47 3.77 -17.36 -0.60
CA ASP A 47 4.59 -16.13 -0.59
C ASP A 47 4.38 -15.30 -1.85
N SER A 48 4.37 -15.96 -3.02
CA SER A 48 4.10 -15.29 -4.30
C SER A 48 2.69 -14.66 -4.33
N LEU A 49 1.69 -15.36 -3.78
CA LEU A 49 0.32 -14.87 -3.72
C LEU A 49 0.18 -13.68 -2.76
N VAL A 50 0.88 -13.71 -1.62
CA VAL A 50 0.93 -12.59 -0.66
C VAL A 50 1.61 -11.37 -1.29
N GLU A 51 2.72 -11.56 -2.01
CA GLU A 51 3.41 -10.47 -2.71
C GLU A 51 2.50 -9.83 -3.77
N LEU A 52 1.80 -10.64 -4.56
CA LEU A 52 0.81 -10.14 -5.54
C LEU A 52 -0.34 -9.37 -4.87
N TRP A 53 -0.79 -9.81 -3.68
CA TRP A 53 -1.78 -9.07 -2.91
C TRP A 53 -1.22 -7.70 -2.50
N ILE A 54 -0.03 -7.65 -1.89
CA ILE A 54 0.60 -6.40 -1.44
C ILE A 54 0.68 -5.40 -2.60
N GLN A 55 1.16 -5.86 -3.76
CA GLN A 55 1.24 -5.04 -4.97
C GLN A 55 -0.12 -4.53 -5.44
N LEU A 56 -1.16 -5.38 -5.39
CA LEU A 56 -2.52 -5.00 -5.75
C LEU A 56 -3.07 -3.90 -4.83
N VAL A 57 -2.90 -4.04 -3.51
CA VAL A 57 -3.35 -3.04 -2.53
C VAL A 57 -2.62 -1.72 -2.73
N GLN A 58 -1.29 -1.75 -2.91
CA GLN A 58 -0.51 -0.56 -3.20
C GLN A 58 -0.96 0.13 -4.50
N LYS A 59 -1.25 -0.64 -5.55
CA LYS A 59 -1.76 -0.10 -6.82
C LYS A 59 -3.12 0.59 -6.66
N ILE A 60 -4.00 0.06 -5.81
CA ILE A 60 -5.29 0.68 -5.50
C ILE A 60 -5.07 2.02 -4.79
N SER A 61 -4.24 2.04 -3.75
CA SER A 61 -3.94 3.25 -2.97
C SER A 61 -3.32 4.35 -3.84
N THR A 62 -2.24 4.02 -4.57
CA THR A 62 -1.55 4.98 -5.44
C THR A 62 -2.44 5.51 -6.57
N ARG A 63 -3.36 4.70 -7.11
CA ARG A 63 -4.30 5.18 -8.13
C ARG A 63 -5.32 6.16 -7.56
N ALA A 64 -5.81 5.92 -6.35
CA ALA A 64 -6.73 6.84 -5.68
C ALA A 64 -6.04 8.16 -5.33
N GLU A 65 -4.81 8.11 -4.81
CA GLU A 65 -3.97 9.28 -4.56
C GLU A 65 -3.76 10.11 -5.83
N LYS A 66 -3.28 9.48 -6.92
CA LYS A 66 -3.06 10.17 -8.20
C LYS A 66 -4.32 10.83 -8.76
N LYS A 67 -5.48 10.18 -8.59
CA LYS A 67 -6.76 10.76 -9.04
C LYS A 67 -7.08 12.03 -8.25
N VAL A 68 -6.92 12.01 -6.92
CA VAL A 68 -7.18 13.19 -6.08
C VAL A 68 -6.13 14.26 -6.29
N GLU A 69 -4.86 13.91 -6.40
CA GLU A 69 -3.78 14.85 -6.74
C GLU A 69 -4.07 15.55 -8.08
N GLY A 70 -4.55 14.83 -9.09
CA GLY A 70 -4.97 15.41 -10.36
C GLY A 70 -6.15 16.37 -10.24
N GLU A 71 -7.17 16.03 -9.45
CA GLU A 71 -8.33 16.92 -9.19
C GLU A 71 -7.91 18.15 -8.37
N PHE A 72 -7.11 17.96 -7.34
CA PHE A 72 -6.62 19.00 -6.44
C PHE A 72 -5.67 19.96 -7.15
N ASN A 73 -4.77 19.46 -8.00
CA ASN A 73 -3.91 20.30 -8.84
C ASN A 73 -4.73 21.14 -9.83
N LYS A 74 -5.85 20.61 -10.35
CA LYS A 74 -6.75 21.40 -11.22
C LYS A 74 -7.46 22.50 -10.44
N GLU A 75 -7.85 22.25 -9.19
CA GLU A 75 -8.42 23.27 -8.30
C GLU A 75 -7.38 24.33 -7.91
N LEU A 76 -6.17 23.94 -7.55
CA LEU A 76 -5.07 24.86 -7.22
C LEU A 76 -4.67 25.73 -8.42
N LYS A 77 -4.57 25.17 -9.63
CA LYS A 77 -4.31 25.92 -10.86
C LYS A 77 -5.36 27.00 -11.14
N ARG A 78 -6.58 26.89 -10.58
CA ARG A 78 -7.61 27.92 -10.68
C ARG A 78 -7.40 29.08 -9.71
N VAL A 79 -6.68 28.88 -8.60
CA VAL A 79 -6.40 29.92 -7.61
C VAL A 79 -5.08 30.63 -7.96
N ARG A 80 -5.10 31.39 -9.06
CA ARG A 80 -3.94 32.11 -9.65
C ARG A 80 -3.30 33.23 -8.80
N GLY A 81 -3.67 33.39 -7.52
CA GLY A 81 -3.16 34.47 -6.66
C GLY A 81 -2.00 34.09 -5.72
N LYS A 82 -1.78 32.80 -5.47
CA LYS A 82 -0.89 32.32 -4.38
C LYS A 82 0.57 32.20 -4.79
N GLU A 83 0.82 31.93 -6.07
CA GLU A 83 2.17 31.82 -6.64
C GLU A 83 2.95 33.12 -6.46
N GLY A 84 2.28 34.29 -6.60
CA GLY A 84 2.91 35.59 -6.38
C GLY A 84 3.31 35.85 -4.93
N ILE A 85 2.56 35.34 -3.95
CA ILE A 85 2.90 35.48 -2.52
C ILE A 85 4.10 34.58 -2.18
N LEU A 86 4.11 33.34 -2.69
CA LEU A 86 5.20 32.39 -2.48
C LEU A 86 6.49 32.85 -3.15
N LEU A 87 6.40 33.42 -4.36
CA LEU A 87 7.55 33.97 -5.08
C LEU A 87 8.19 35.11 -4.28
N ARG A 88 7.39 36.08 -3.83
CA ARG A 88 7.88 37.21 -3.01
C ARG A 88 8.49 36.74 -1.69
N LEU A 89 7.92 35.70 -1.08
CA LEU A 89 8.46 35.09 0.14
C LEU A 89 9.84 34.45 -0.11
N ALA A 90 9.96 33.69 -1.20
CA ALA A 90 11.20 33.02 -1.59
C ALA A 90 12.29 34.03 -1.97
N GLU A 91 11.96 35.07 -2.74
CA GLU A 91 12.86 36.16 -3.08
C GLU A 91 13.38 36.88 -1.83
N ALA A 92 12.49 37.18 -0.87
CA ALA A 92 12.88 37.82 0.38
C ALA A 92 13.82 36.92 1.21
N ALA A 93 13.52 35.63 1.32
CA ALA A 93 14.33 34.67 2.06
C ALA A 93 15.73 34.47 1.44
N VAL A 94 15.81 34.40 0.10
CA VAL A 94 17.08 34.26 -0.62
C VAL A 94 17.91 35.54 -0.56
N ALA A 95 17.28 36.71 -0.61
CA ALA A 95 17.99 37.99 -0.56
C ALA A 95 18.67 38.25 0.79
N LYS A 96 18.11 37.76 1.91
CA LYS A 96 18.68 37.92 3.26
C LYS A 96 18.52 36.63 4.11
N PRO A 97 19.36 35.61 3.87
CA PRO A 97 19.21 34.30 4.51
C PRO A 97 19.47 34.30 6.02
N GLY A 98 20.31 35.22 6.53
CA GLY A 98 20.59 35.36 7.96
C GLY A 98 19.65 36.29 8.72
N GLY A 99 18.66 36.88 8.05
CA GLY A 99 17.74 37.83 8.68
C GLY A 99 16.57 37.13 9.38
N THR A 100 16.08 37.73 10.47
CA THR A 100 14.90 37.20 11.17
C THR A 100 13.63 37.40 10.35
N ALA A 101 12.68 36.47 10.46
CA ALA A 101 11.41 36.52 9.73
C ALA A 101 10.66 37.86 9.91
N ARG A 102 10.74 38.46 11.10
CA ARG A 102 10.15 39.77 11.40
C ARG A 102 10.73 40.92 10.57
N LYS A 103 12.01 40.85 10.19
CA LYS A 103 12.70 41.90 9.42
C LYS A 103 12.71 41.65 7.91
N VAL A 104 12.65 40.38 7.50
CA VAL A 104 12.81 39.99 6.09
C VAL A 104 11.49 39.59 5.46
N ILE A 105 10.66 38.84 6.17
CA ILE A 105 9.48 38.18 5.61
C ILE A 105 8.20 38.99 5.90
N TYR A 106 7.97 39.42 7.14
CA TYR A 106 6.75 40.15 7.52
C TYR A 106 6.52 41.48 6.81
N PRO A 107 7.56 42.26 6.42
CA PRO A 107 7.36 43.47 5.62
C PRO A 107 6.90 43.17 4.19
N VAL A 108 7.27 42.01 3.64
CA VAL A 108 6.94 41.62 2.26
C VAL A 108 5.59 40.91 2.21
N VAL A 109 5.30 40.09 3.22
CA VAL A 109 4.04 39.37 3.40
C VAL A 109 3.62 39.53 4.86
N GLY A 110 2.56 40.30 5.13
CA GLY A 110 2.10 40.58 6.50
C GLY A 110 1.87 39.32 7.34
N GLU A 111 2.13 39.40 8.65
CA GLU A 111 2.00 38.26 9.58
C GLU A 111 0.58 37.66 9.57
N SER A 112 -0.45 38.50 9.47
CA SER A 112 -1.84 38.06 9.34
C SER A 112 -2.08 37.25 8.07
N THR A 113 -1.49 37.67 6.95
CA THR A 113 -1.55 36.97 5.67
C THR A 113 -0.84 35.61 5.73
N LEU A 114 0.30 35.51 6.43
CA LEU A 114 1.00 34.24 6.64
C LEU A 114 0.24 33.29 7.55
N LYS A 115 -0.39 33.79 8.62
CA LYS A 115 -1.27 32.98 9.49
C LYS A 115 -2.48 32.47 8.71
N ALA A 116 -3.10 33.33 7.90
CA ALA A 116 -4.20 32.93 7.02
C ALA A 116 -3.77 31.88 5.99
N LEU A 117 -2.58 32.06 5.38
CA LEU A 117 -2.01 31.11 4.44
C LEU A 117 -1.73 29.74 5.10
N ALA A 118 -1.17 29.73 6.31
CA ALA A 118 -0.90 28.50 7.07
C ALA A 118 -2.20 27.78 7.49
N ALA A 119 -3.22 28.52 7.91
CA ALA A 119 -4.53 27.95 8.22
C ALA A 119 -5.21 27.37 6.96
N GLU A 120 -5.08 28.07 5.83
CA GLU A 120 -5.63 27.62 4.56
C GLU A 120 -4.91 26.38 4.00
N THR A 121 -3.58 26.30 4.12
CA THR A 121 -2.83 25.10 3.70
C THR A 121 -3.16 23.90 4.57
N ALA A 122 -3.26 24.07 5.89
CA ALA A 122 -3.68 23.00 6.80
C ALA A 122 -5.12 22.52 6.48
N ALA A 123 -6.04 23.44 6.21
CA ALA A 123 -7.41 23.11 5.80
C ALA A 123 -7.45 22.39 4.43
N ASN A 124 -6.58 22.79 3.51
CA ASN A 124 -6.43 22.16 2.21
C ASN A 124 -5.85 20.75 2.30
N GLU A 125 -4.87 20.51 3.17
CA GLU A 125 -4.33 19.17 3.42
C GLU A 125 -5.39 18.24 4.05
N ALA A 126 -6.16 18.74 5.01
CA ALA A 126 -7.28 18.00 5.59
C ALA A 126 -8.36 17.67 4.54
N ARG A 127 -8.70 18.62 3.68
CA ARG A 127 -9.61 18.41 2.54
C ARG A 127 -9.05 17.40 1.54
N TYR A 128 -7.76 17.47 1.23
CA TYR A 128 -7.08 16.52 0.35
C TYR A 128 -7.18 15.10 0.91
N ARG A 129 -6.82 14.88 2.18
CA ARG A 129 -6.94 13.56 2.85
C ARG A 129 -8.38 13.04 2.88
N ALA A 130 -9.35 13.91 3.17
CA ALA A 130 -10.76 13.56 3.14
C ALA A 130 -11.22 13.17 1.72
N ARG A 131 -10.76 13.90 0.70
CA ARG A 131 -11.08 13.63 -0.71
C ARG A 131 -10.44 12.34 -1.20
N VAL A 132 -9.18 12.05 -0.83
CA VAL A 132 -8.53 10.75 -1.06
C VAL A 132 -9.39 9.63 -0.46
N ARG A 133 -9.87 9.79 0.77
CA ARG A 133 -10.73 8.80 1.43
C ARG A 133 -12.07 8.62 0.73
N THR A 134 -12.67 9.70 0.23
CA THR A 134 -13.91 9.64 -0.55
C THR A 134 -13.69 8.97 -1.90
N VAL A 135 -12.61 9.29 -2.60
CA VAL A 135 -12.26 8.66 -3.88
C VAL A 135 -11.89 7.20 -3.68
N LEU A 136 -11.18 6.82 -2.62
CA LEU A 136 -10.96 5.42 -2.27
C LEU A 136 -12.28 4.67 -2.10
N ARG A 137 -13.30 5.30 -1.49
CA ARG A 137 -14.64 4.72 -1.31
C ARG A 137 -15.46 4.66 -2.61
N SER A 138 -15.35 5.66 -3.48
CA SER A 138 -16.13 5.75 -4.72
C SER A 138 -15.45 5.14 -5.94
N SER A 139 -14.15 4.84 -5.86
CA SER A 139 -13.38 4.28 -6.96
C SER A 139 -13.75 2.81 -7.17
N HIS A 140 -14.55 2.56 -8.20
CA HIS A 140 -14.80 1.24 -8.81
C HIS A 140 -14.81 0.06 -7.82
N PRO A 141 -15.70 0.09 -6.81
CA PRO A 141 -15.77 -0.98 -5.82
C PRO A 141 -16.02 -2.35 -6.47
N ASN A 142 -16.73 -2.40 -7.59
CA ASN A 142 -16.97 -3.65 -8.34
C ASN A 142 -15.71 -4.20 -9.02
N HIS A 143 -14.87 -3.36 -9.62
CA HIS A 143 -13.62 -3.80 -10.27
C HIS A 143 -12.63 -4.32 -9.24
N TRP A 144 -12.47 -3.60 -8.13
CA TRP A 144 -11.54 -3.99 -7.07
C TRP A 144 -12.03 -5.19 -6.28
N ARG A 145 -13.32 -5.32 -6.00
CA ARG A 145 -13.89 -6.55 -5.41
C ARG A 145 -13.60 -7.76 -6.28
N ARG A 146 -13.80 -7.64 -7.60
CA ARG A 146 -13.47 -8.73 -8.55
C ARG A 146 -12.00 -9.11 -8.53
N MET A 147 -11.10 -8.12 -8.40
CA MET A 147 -9.66 -8.38 -8.33
C MET A 147 -9.20 -8.92 -6.97
N LEU A 148 -9.82 -8.50 -5.87
CA LEU A 148 -9.49 -8.91 -4.51
C LEU A 148 -10.10 -10.25 -4.12
N SER A 149 -11.21 -10.67 -4.76
CA SER A 149 -11.92 -11.90 -4.41
C SER A 149 -11.04 -13.16 -4.48
N PRO A 150 -10.32 -13.43 -5.60
CA PRO A 150 -9.48 -14.63 -5.69
C PRO A 150 -8.40 -14.77 -4.60
N PRO A 151 -7.56 -13.76 -4.31
CA PRO A 151 -6.56 -13.89 -3.25
C PRO A 151 -7.18 -13.93 -1.84
N LEU A 152 -8.29 -13.22 -1.59
CA LEU A 152 -9.00 -13.29 -0.31
C LEU A 152 -9.66 -14.66 -0.07
N GLY A 153 -10.13 -15.32 -1.12
CA GLY A 153 -10.69 -16.67 -1.06
C GLY A 153 -9.62 -17.75 -0.88
N ALA A 154 -8.44 -17.56 -1.48
CA ALA A 154 -7.35 -18.54 -1.45
C ALA A 154 -6.51 -18.49 -0.18
N LEU A 155 -6.42 -17.34 0.50
CA LEU A 155 -5.56 -17.15 1.67
C LEU A 155 -6.34 -17.09 2.98
N GLU A 156 -5.91 -17.89 3.94
CA GLU A 156 -6.30 -17.77 5.34
C GLU A 156 -5.32 -16.85 6.07
N LEU A 157 -5.72 -15.60 6.30
CA LEU A 157 -4.90 -14.65 7.05
C LEU A 157 -5.08 -14.88 8.54
N LYS A 158 -3.96 -15.03 9.26
CA LYS A 158 -3.92 -15.17 10.71
C LYS A 158 -2.98 -14.11 11.27
N CYS A 159 -3.41 -13.44 12.33
CA CYS A 159 -2.59 -12.48 13.05
C CYS A 159 -2.73 -12.71 14.56
N ASN A 160 -1.62 -13.01 15.22
CA ASN A 160 -1.57 -13.20 16.67
C ASN A 160 -1.36 -11.87 17.43
N ASN A 161 -1.11 -10.78 16.70
CA ASN A 161 -0.92 -9.47 17.30
C ASN A 161 -2.29 -8.79 17.50
N THR A 162 -2.66 -8.59 18.76
CA THR A 162 -3.94 -8.01 19.17
C THR A 162 -4.14 -6.59 18.66
N ALA A 163 -3.07 -5.82 18.42
CA ALA A 163 -3.16 -4.47 17.85
C ALA A 163 -3.76 -4.45 16.43
N TYR A 164 -3.60 -5.54 15.67
CA TYR A 164 -4.12 -5.66 14.31
C TYR A 164 -5.48 -6.35 14.23
N ARG A 165 -6.12 -6.65 15.37
CA ARG A 165 -7.46 -7.27 15.38
C ARG A 165 -8.51 -6.51 14.55
N PRO A 166 -8.58 -5.16 14.59
CA PRO A 166 -9.54 -4.42 13.77
C PRO A 166 -9.35 -4.64 12.26
N VAL A 167 -8.10 -4.88 11.83
CA VAL A 167 -7.79 -5.17 10.42
C VAL A 167 -8.28 -6.55 10.04
N MET A 168 -8.07 -7.55 10.91
CA MET A 168 -8.57 -8.92 10.69
C MET A 168 -10.09 -8.93 10.59
N ASP A 169 -10.78 -8.24 11.50
CA ASP A 169 -12.24 -8.17 11.50
C ASP A 169 -12.77 -7.45 10.23
N ALA A 170 -12.05 -6.44 9.73
CA ALA A 170 -12.39 -5.77 8.47
C ALA A 170 -12.18 -6.67 7.24
N ILE A 171 -11.15 -7.52 7.25
CA ILE A 171 -10.91 -8.51 6.19
C ILE A 171 -12.03 -9.57 6.20
N ASP A 172 -12.41 -10.06 7.37
CA ASP A 172 -13.52 -11.01 7.50
C ASP A 172 -14.85 -10.40 7.02
N LEU A 173 -15.07 -9.12 7.35
CA LEU A 173 -16.21 -8.37 6.83
C LEU A 173 -16.16 -8.31 5.29
N LEU A 174 -15.02 -7.94 4.70
CA LEU A 174 -14.86 -7.91 3.25
C LEU A 174 -15.17 -9.27 2.64
N LYS A 175 -14.63 -10.36 3.18
CA LYS A 175 -14.88 -11.73 2.70
C LYS A 175 -16.38 -12.06 2.64
N ARG A 176 -17.17 -11.66 3.65
CA ARG A 176 -18.63 -11.90 3.70
C ARG A 176 -19.40 -11.14 2.62
N TYR A 177 -18.93 -9.96 2.24
CA TYR A 177 -19.65 -9.05 1.34
C TYR A 177 -19.06 -8.99 -0.08
N LEU A 178 -18.00 -9.75 -0.40
CA LEU A 178 -17.32 -9.71 -1.71
C LEU A 178 -18.27 -9.98 -2.88
N ASP A 179 -19.18 -10.94 -2.74
CA ASP A 179 -20.09 -11.38 -3.80
C ASP A 179 -21.48 -10.71 -3.73
N GLN A 180 -21.73 -9.88 -2.73
CA GLN A 180 -22.99 -9.16 -2.63
C GLN A 180 -22.97 -7.89 -3.50
N PRO A 181 -24.02 -7.66 -4.33
CA PRO A 181 -24.15 -6.42 -5.07
C PRO A 181 -24.30 -5.25 -4.10
N ILE A 182 -23.62 -4.14 -4.39
CA ILE A 182 -23.72 -2.92 -3.61
C ILE A 182 -25.06 -2.28 -3.98
N ALA A 183 -25.97 -2.19 -3.01
CA ALA A 183 -27.26 -1.49 -3.13
C ALA A 183 -27.06 0.02 -3.35
#